data_AF-A0A2D7XI61-F1
#
_entry.id   AF-A0A2D7XI61-F1
#
_cell.length_a   1.000
_cell.length_b   1.000
_cell.length_c   1.000
_cell.angle_alpha   90.00
_cell.angle_beta   90.00
_cell.angle_gamma   90.00
#
_symmetry.space_group_name_H-M   'P 1'
#
loop_
_entity.id
_entity.type
_entity.pdbx_description
1 polymer ?
#
loop_
_entity_poly.entity_id
_entity_poly.type
_entity_poly.pdbx_seq_one_letter_code
_entity_poly.pdbx_strand_id
1 'polypeptide(L)'
;MPFLAHKLGINFEWRDEEWENYYYLTDNIIDAAVLWEKDSYIPGTFMCLSFQFKKHLNLGRGGMILTDNKEASLSLKKMSYDGRLPNIPWREQNISTFGYHYYMTPETAQKGLDKLPHAIQSNPKQWTISDWPDLTKMEVFK
;
A
#
# COMPACT_ATOMS: atom_id res chain seq x y z
N MET A 1 -2.26 0.81 -10.23
CA MET A 1 -3.22 1.82 -9.76
C MET A 1 -4.37 2.09 -10.73
N PRO A 2 -4.16 2.50 -12.01
CA PRO A 2 -5.28 2.98 -12.86
C PRO A 2 -6.33 1.91 -13.17
N PHE A 3 -5.92 0.64 -13.34
CA PHE A 3 -6.87 -0.49 -13.50
C PHE A 3 -7.83 -0.64 -12.31
N LEU A 4 -7.32 -0.49 -11.08
CA LEU A 4 -8.13 -0.60 -9.87
C LEU A 4 -9.03 0.64 -9.71
N ALA A 5 -8.49 1.83 -9.97
CA ALA A 5 -9.25 3.07 -9.92
C ALA A 5 -10.45 3.00 -10.88
N HIS A 6 -10.23 2.59 -12.13
CA HIS A 6 -11.31 2.38 -13.10
C HIS A 6 -12.37 1.38 -12.61
N LYS A 7 -11.96 0.22 -12.09
CA LYS A 7 -12.89 -0.79 -11.55
C LYS A 7 -13.73 -0.27 -10.38
N LEU A 8 -13.18 0.64 -9.58
CA LEU A 8 -13.84 1.25 -8.43
C LEU A 8 -14.60 2.53 -8.78
N GLY A 9 -14.59 2.98 -10.04
CA GLY A 9 -15.18 4.26 -10.44
C GLY A 9 -14.49 5.48 -9.82
N ILE A 10 -13.21 5.35 -9.47
CA ILE A 10 -12.40 6.45 -8.94
C ILE A 10 -11.85 7.23 -10.13
N ASN A 11 -12.20 8.52 -10.21
CA ASN A 11 -11.65 9.42 -11.21
C ASN A 11 -10.16 9.65 -10.94
N PHE A 12 -9.38 9.69 -12.02
CA PHE A 12 -7.96 10.04 -11.97
C PHE A 12 -7.58 10.78 -13.25
N GLU A 13 -6.44 11.45 -13.21
CA GLU A 13 -5.84 12.15 -14.34
C GLU A 13 -4.46 11.56 -14.63
N TRP A 14 -4.01 11.70 -15.87
CA TRP A 14 -2.65 11.34 -16.27
C TRP A 14 -1.73 12.53 -16.04
N ARG A 15 -0.55 12.26 -15.49
CA ARG A 15 0.51 13.25 -15.29
C ARG A 15 1.82 12.69 -15.81
N ASP A 16 2.61 13.57 -16.41
CA ASP A 16 3.99 13.28 -16.78
C ASP A 16 4.89 13.90 -15.71
N GLU A 17 5.41 13.07 -14.83
CA GLU A 17 6.18 13.48 -13.67
C GLU A 17 7.43 12.61 -13.57
N GLU A 18 8.58 13.25 -13.41
CA GLU A 18 9.77 12.56 -12.95
C GLU A 18 9.66 12.31 -11.45
N TRP A 19 9.85 11.07 -11.02
CA TRP A 19 9.80 10.69 -9.62
C TRP A 19 10.89 9.67 -9.31
N GLU A 20 11.33 9.68 -8.06
CA GLU A 20 12.32 8.75 -7.54
C GLU A 20 11.80 8.17 -6.22
N ASN A 21 11.80 6.84 -6.10
CA ASN A 21 11.38 6.05 -4.94
C ASN A 21 9.90 6.13 -4.52
N TYR A 22 9.26 7.29 -4.60
CA TYR A 22 7.84 7.49 -4.30
C TYR A 22 7.26 8.69 -5.07
N TYR A 23 5.94 8.80 -5.12
CA TYR A 23 5.23 9.94 -5.70
C TYR A 23 3.87 10.17 -5.00
N TYR A 24 3.35 11.39 -5.10
CA TYR A 24 2.08 11.78 -4.51
C TYR A 24 0.91 11.46 -5.45
N LEU A 25 -0.06 10.69 -4.96
CA LEU A 25 -1.32 10.43 -5.66
C LEU A 25 -2.33 11.57 -5.45
N THR A 26 -2.30 12.16 -4.26
CA THR A 26 -3.05 13.35 -3.84
C THR A 26 -2.15 14.21 -2.96
N ASP A 27 -2.65 15.33 -2.44
CA ASP A 27 -1.89 16.19 -1.52
C ASP A 27 -1.39 15.48 -0.25
N ASN A 28 -1.96 14.33 0.11
CA ASN A 28 -1.62 13.61 1.34
C ASN A 28 -1.54 12.08 1.21
N ILE A 29 -1.71 11.50 0.03
CA ILE A 29 -1.55 10.05 -0.20
C ILE A 29 -0.32 9.83 -1.06
N ILE A 30 0.60 8.99 -0.56
CA ILE A 30 1.88 8.71 -1.21
C ILE A 30 1.93 7.24 -1.62
N ASP A 31 2.25 6.97 -2.88
CA ASP A 31 2.67 5.65 -3.32
C ASP A 31 4.19 5.53 -3.14
N ALA A 32 4.60 4.74 -2.15
CA ALA A 32 5.99 4.46 -1.83
C ALA A 32 6.32 2.98 -2.00
N ALA A 33 5.69 2.31 -2.98
CA ALA A 33 5.77 0.87 -3.16
C ALA A 33 7.18 0.33 -3.45
N VAL A 34 8.13 1.15 -3.89
CA VAL A 34 9.53 0.77 -4.12
C VAL A 34 10.51 1.35 -3.10
N LEU A 35 10.06 2.26 -2.24
CA LEU A 35 10.90 2.89 -1.23
C LEU A 35 11.32 1.89 -0.15
N TRP A 36 12.60 1.86 0.17
CA TRP A 36 13.16 1.16 1.31
C TRP A 36 14.30 1.97 1.91
N GLU A 37 13.95 2.91 2.78
CA GLU A 37 14.90 3.85 3.39
C GLU A 37 14.50 4.13 4.83
N LYS A 38 15.49 4.24 5.73
CA LYS A 38 15.25 4.55 7.13
C LYS A 38 14.84 6.02 7.29
N ASP A 39 14.01 6.32 8.29
CA ASP A 39 13.63 7.69 8.66
C ASP A 39 12.98 8.48 7.49
N SER A 40 12.31 7.76 6.57
CA SER A 40 11.74 8.28 5.32
C SER A 40 10.22 8.55 5.37
N TYR A 41 9.56 8.26 6.50
CA TYR A 41 8.13 8.54 6.66
C TYR A 41 7.85 10.05 6.67
N ILE A 42 6.81 10.46 5.96
CA ILE A 42 6.39 11.86 5.85
C ILE A 42 5.15 12.10 6.74
N PRO A 43 5.26 12.89 7.82
CA PRO A 43 4.15 13.19 8.72
C PRO A 43 2.93 13.82 8.04
N GLY A 44 1.74 13.57 8.58
CA GLY A 44 0.47 14.10 8.04
C GLY A 44 -0.01 13.42 6.75
N THR A 45 0.59 12.30 6.34
CA THR A 45 0.27 11.59 5.09
C THR A 45 -0.27 10.18 5.33
N PHE A 46 -0.76 9.57 4.24
CA PHE A 46 -1.04 8.14 4.11
C PHE A 46 -0.02 7.54 3.14
N MET A 47 1.09 7.06 3.70
CA MET A 47 2.19 6.51 2.91
C MET A 47 2.03 5.01 2.70
N CYS A 48 1.83 4.61 1.44
CA CYS A 48 1.48 3.25 1.07
C CYS A 48 2.71 2.46 0.65
N LEU A 49 2.97 1.35 1.35
CA LEU A 49 4.08 0.44 1.12
C LEU A 49 3.61 -0.84 0.44
N SER A 50 4.50 -1.45 -0.33
CA SER A 50 4.25 -2.75 -0.98
C SER A 50 5.30 -3.78 -0.59
N PHE A 51 4.82 -4.98 -0.25
CA PHE A 51 5.64 -6.16 0.01
C PHE A 51 5.38 -7.26 -1.01
N GLN A 52 4.94 -6.88 -2.22
CA GLN A 52 4.76 -7.81 -3.33
C GLN A 52 6.07 -8.53 -3.68
N PHE A 53 5.97 -9.68 -4.34
CA PHE A 53 7.11 -10.55 -4.68
C PHE A 53 8.37 -9.86 -5.23
N LYS A 54 8.24 -8.81 -6.06
CA LYS A 54 9.37 -8.08 -6.66
C LYS A 54 9.92 -6.96 -5.76
N LYS A 55 9.24 -6.65 -4.64
CA LYS A 55 9.65 -5.60 -3.71
C LYS A 55 10.69 -6.12 -2.73
N HIS A 56 11.40 -5.20 -2.09
CA HIS A 56 12.57 -5.52 -1.26
C HIS A 56 12.31 -6.61 -0.20
N LEU A 57 11.23 -6.46 0.59
CA LEU A 57 10.88 -7.44 1.61
C LEU A 57 10.34 -8.78 1.04
N ASN A 58 9.70 -8.73 -0.14
CA ASN A 58 9.18 -9.87 -0.90
C ASN A 58 8.38 -10.89 -0.04
N LEU A 59 7.08 -10.63 0.14
CA LEU A 59 6.15 -11.52 0.84
C LEU A 59 5.15 -12.22 -0.10
N GLY A 60 5.34 -12.10 -1.42
CA GLY A 60 4.37 -12.57 -2.42
C GLY A 60 3.25 -11.56 -2.61
N ARG A 61 2.42 -11.37 -1.58
CA ARG A 61 1.38 -10.32 -1.51
C ARG A 61 1.39 -9.71 -0.11
N GLY A 62 1.35 -8.39 -0.03
CA GLY A 62 1.35 -7.65 1.23
C GLY A 62 1.63 -6.17 1.01
N GLY A 63 1.34 -5.39 2.03
CA GLY A 63 1.58 -3.95 2.05
C GLY A 63 1.23 -3.36 3.41
N MET A 64 1.42 -2.07 3.55
CA MET A 64 1.12 -1.33 4.78
C MET A 64 0.79 0.11 4.43
N ILE A 65 -0.08 0.74 5.23
CA ILE A 65 -0.33 2.19 5.15
C ILE A 65 0.23 2.78 6.45
N LEU A 66 1.20 3.68 6.32
CA LEU A 66 1.75 4.44 7.43
C LEU A 66 0.98 5.76 7.57
N THR A 67 0.61 6.10 8.80
CA THR A 67 -0.02 7.37 9.15
C THR A 67 0.15 7.65 10.65
N ASP A 68 0.24 8.92 11.02
CA ASP A 68 0.24 9.41 12.40
C ASP A 68 -1.18 9.72 12.91
N ASN A 69 -2.19 9.67 12.04
CA ASN A 69 -3.58 9.84 12.42
C ASN A 69 -4.17 8.53 12.98
N LYS A 70 -4.33 8.50 14.30
CA LYS A 70 -4.87 7.34 15.04
C LYS A 70 -6.30 6.97 14.61
N GLU A 71 -7.17 7.95 14.38
CA GLU A 71 -8.57 7.71 14.00
C GLU A 71 -8.67 7.12 12.59
N ALA A 72 -7.85 7.64 11.67
CA ALA A 72 -7.74 7.12 10.32
C ALA A 72 -7.15 5.70 10.33
N SER A 73 -6.10 5.44 11.11
CA SER A 73 -5.52 4.10 11.29
C SER A 73 -6.56 3.08 11.76
N LEU A 74 -7.39 3.44 12.75
CA LEU A 74 -8.47 2.59 13.24
C LEU A 74 -9.53 2.32 12.17
N SER A 75 -9.92 3.35 11.41
CA SER A 75 -10.91 3.25 10.33
C SER A 75 -10.39 2.37 9.18
N LEU A 76 -9.14 2.58 8.76
CA LEU A 76 -8.46 1.75 7.76
C LEU A 76 -8.33 0.30 8.24
N LYS A 77 -8.04 0.07 9.52
CA LYS A 77 -7.96 -1.29 10.07
C LYS A 77 -9.31 -2.00 9.98
N LYS A 78 -10.41 -1.33 10.34
CA LYS A 78 -11.77 -1.86 10.15
C LYS A 78 -12.05 -2.14 8.68
N MET A 79 -11.79 -1.17 7.81
CA MET A 79 -11.99 -1.32 6.37
C MET A 79 -11.13 -2.44 5.77
N SER A 80 -9.95 -2.75 6.31
CA SER A 80 -9.14 -3.88 5.80
C SER A 80 -9.73 -5.25 6.15
N TYR A 81 -10.67 -5.32 7.09
CA TYR A 81 -11.20 -6.56 7.66
C TYR A 81 -12.73 -6.59 7.65
N ASP A 82 -13.32 -6.33 6.49
CA ASP A 82 -14.77 -6.35 6.26
C ASP A 82 -15.58 -5.41 7.18
N GLY A 83 -14.96 -4.33 7.66
CA GLY A 83 -15.56 -3.36 8.59
C GLY A 83 -15.37 -3.70 10.07
N ARG A 84 -14.69 -4.81 10.37
CA ARG A 84 -14.57 -5.39 11.71
C ARG A 84 -13.24 -5.04 12.37
N LEU A 85 -13.22 -5.04 13.69
CA LEU A 85 -11.96 -5.04 14.43
C LEU A 85 -11.40 -6.46 14.53
N PRO A 86 -10.07 -6.62 14.43
CA PRO A 86 -9.42 -7.89 14.73
C PRO A 86 -9.62 -8.26 16.19
N ASN A 87 -9.54 -9.55 16.51
CA ASN A 87 -9.60 -10.11 17.87
C ASN A 87 -10.94 -9.94 18.60
N ILE A 88 -12.00 -9.46 17.93
CA ILE A 88 -13.36 -9.45 18.47
C ILE A 88 -14.23 -10.31 17.55
N PRO A 89 -15.02 -11.27 18.08
CA PRO A 89 -15.94 -12.05 17.26
C PRO A 89 -16.91 -11.16 16.46
N TRP A 90 -17.17 -11.50 15.20
CA TRP A 90 -18.00 -10.65 14.31
C TRP A 90 -19.41 -10.42 14.88
N ARG A 91 -19.98 -11.43 15.54
CA ARG A 91 -21.31 -11.43 16.16
C ARG A 91 -21.44 -10.49 17.37
N GLU A 92 -20.30 -10.06 17.92
CA GLU A 92 -20.22 -9.19 19.09
C GLU A 92 -19.93 -7.73 18.68
N GLN A 93 -19.87 -7.44 17.38
CA GLN A 93 -19.55 -6.12 16.85
C GLN A 93 -20.73 -5.53 16.07
N ASN A 94 -21.04 -4.26 16.34
CA ASN A 94 -21.92 -3.47 15.48
C ASN A 94 -21.09 -2.85 14.35
N ILE A 95 -21.10 -3.47 13.16
CA ILE A 95 -20.31 -3.03 12.00
C ILE A 95 -20.94 -1.77 11.40
N SER A 96 -20.20 -0.65 11.45
CA SER A 96 -20.67 0.66 10.99
C SER A 96 -20.09 1.11 9.65
N THR A 97 -19.25 0.28 9.01
CA THR A 97 -18.49 0.67 7.81
C THR A 97 -18.36 -0.53 6.90
N PHE A 98 -18.65 -0.36 5.60
CA PHE A 98 -18.35 -1.37 4.60
C PHE A 98 -16.84 -1.46 4.43
N GLY A 99 -16.27 -2.62 4.76
CA GLY A 99 -14.86 -2.91 4.51
C GLY A 99 -14.63 -3.77 3.28
N TYR A 100 -13.38 -4.17 3.17
CA TYR A 100 -12.80 -5.00 2.14
C TYR A 100 -12.10 -6.20 2.80
N HIS A 101 -11.81 -7.21 1.99
CA HIS A 101 -11.11 -8.40 2.43
C HIS A 101 -9.59 -8.27 2.18
N TYR A 102 -8.98 -7.24 2.78
CA TYR A 102 -7.59 -6.83 2.52
C TYR A 102 -6.64 -7.04 3.71
N TYR A 103 -7.05 -7.84 4.69
CA TYR A 103 -6.20 -8.11 5.85
C TYR A 103 -5.00 -8.97 5.45
N MET A 104 -3.82 -8.64 6.00
CA MET A 104 -2.65 -9.51 5.93
C MET A 104 -2.82 -10.66 6.92
N THR A 105 -2.61 -11.90 6.46
CA THR A 105 -2.74 -13.06 7.34
C THR A 105 -1.59 -13.12 8.35
N PRO A 106 -1.79 -13.71 9.54
CA PRO A 106 -0.72 -13.89 10.53
C PRO A 106 0.52 -14.61 9.98
N GLU A 107 0.34 -15.60 9.11
CA GLU A 107 1.43 -16.38 8.51
C GLU A 107 2.28 -15.50 7.57
N THR A 108 1.63 -14.62 6.81
CA THR A 108 2.32 -13.66 5.93
C THR A 108 3.05 -12.61 6.76
N ALA A 109 2.44 -12.14 7.86
CA ALA A 109 3.07 -11.21 8.80
C ALA A 109 4.30 -11.85 9.48
N GLN A 110 4.21 -13.11 9.91
CA GLN A 110 5.32 -13.86 10.49
C GLN A 110 6.48 -13.99 9.50
N LYS A 111 6.19 -14.38 8.25
CA LYS A 111 7.19 -14.40 7.18
C LYS A 111 7.85 -13.02 6.98
N GLY A 112 7.09 -11.95 7.14
CA GLY A 112 7.60 -10.58 7.16
C GLY A 112 8.65 -10.37 8.25
N LEU A 113 8.32 -10.73 9.50
CA LEU A 113 9.23 -10.65 10.65
C LEU A 113 10.50 -11.47 10.43
N ASP A 114 10.38 -12.68 9.89
CA ASP A 114 11.52 -13.58 9.66
C ASP A 114 12.50 -13.03 8.62
N LYS A 115 11.99 -12.35 7.57
CA LYS A 115 12.80 -11.80 6.48
C LYS A 115 13.34 -10.39 6.77
N LEU A 116 12.72 -9.66 7.68
CA LEU A 116 13.01 -8.25 7.95
C LEU A 116 14.49 -7.99 8.33
N PRO A 117 15.14 -8.77 9.22
CA PRO A 117 16.53 -8.52 9.59
C PRO A 117 17.50 -8.56 8.39
N HIS A 118 17.30 -9.50 7.48
CA HIS A 118 18.11 -9.59 6.26
C HIS A 118 17.80 -8.44 5.29
N ALA A 119 16.52 -8.10 5.10
CA ALA A 119 16.11 -7.00 4.25
C ALA A 119 16.71 -5.66 4.70
N ILE A 120 16.81 -5.42 6.01
CA ILE A 120 17.46 -4.23 6.57
C ILE A 120 18.94 -4.15 6.20
N GLN A 121 19.65 -5.28 6.15
CA GLN A 121 21.09 -5.33 5.87
C GLN A 121 21.41 -5.29 4.36
N SER A 122 20.48 -5.71 3.52
CA SER A 122 20.65 -5.76 2.07
C SER A 122 20.27 -4.45 1.38
N ASN A 123 21.00 -4.09 0.33
CA ASN A 123 20.66 -2.93 -0.50
C ASN A 123 19.41 -3.18 -1.35
N PRO A 124 18.45 -2.24 -1.40
CA PRO A 124 17.29 -2.36 -2.27
C PRO A 124 17.66 -2.20 -3.74
N LYS A 125 16.89 -2.84 -4.63
CA LYS A 125 16.97 -2.57 -6.07
C LYS A 125 16.55 -1.11 -6.30
N GLN A 126 17.39 -0.35 -7.01
CA GLN A 126 17.00 0.96 -7.51
C GLN A 126 16.12 0.81 -8.75
N TRP A 127 14.96 1.47 -8.70
CA TRP A 127 13.99 1.48 -9.79
C TRP A 127 14.09 2.80 -10.53
N THR A 128 13.78 2.76 -11.82
CA THR A 128 13.75 3.92 -12.70
C THR A 128 12.40 3.99 -13.40
N ILE A 129 11.96 5.17 -13.80
CA ILE A 129 10.66 5.36 -14.47
C ILE A 129 10.50 4.47 -15.72
N SER A 130 11.61 4.10 -16.38
CA SER A 130 11.62 3.20 -17.54
C SER A 130 11.40 1.71 -17.21
N ASP A 131 11.37 1.32 -15.92
CA ASP A 131 10.95 -0.02 -15.50
C ASP A 131 9.44 -0.25 -15.70
N TRP A 132 8.64 0.80 -15.93
CA TRP A 132 7.20 0.72 -16.16
C TRP A 132 6.83 1.12 -17.59
N PRO A 133 5.86 0.42 -18.22
CA PRO A 133 5.33 0.86 -19.50
C PRO A 133 4.43 2.09 -19.33
N ASP A 134 4.41 2.94 -20.35
CA ASP A 134 3.45 4.03 -20.46
C ASP A 134 2.02 3.49 -20.62
N LEU A 135 1.22 3.68 -19.57
CA LEU A 135 -0.13 3.14 -19.48
C LEU A 135 -1.12 3.88 -20.39
N THR A 136 -0.87 5.15 -20.74
CA THR A 136 -1.75 5.95 -21.62
C THR A 136 -1.83 5.36 -23.03
N LYS A 137 -0.82 4.57 -23.42
CA LYS A 137 -0.75 3.92 -24.73
C LYS A 137 -1.52 2.61 -24.80
N MET A 138 -2.01 2.07 -23.69
CA MET A 138 -2.74 0.79 -23.67
C MET A 138 -4.19 0.98 -24.13
N GLU A 139 -4.69 0.09 -25.00
CA GLU A 139 -6.05 0.16 -25.59
C GLU A 139 -7.18 0.24 -24.55
N VAL A 140 -7.02 -0.37 -23.38
CA VAL A 140 -8.04 -0.37 -22.31
C VAL A 140 -8.26 1.02 -21.69
N PHE A 141 -7.35 1.96 -21.89
CA PHE A 141 -7.43 3.33 -21.38
C PHE A 141 -7.68 4.37 -22.48
N LYS A 142 -7.95 3.92 -23.71
CA LYS A 142 -8.32 4.77 -24.85
C LYS A 142 -9.84 4.92 -24.96
#